data_AF-A0AAU7B0U5-F1
#
_entry.id   AF-A0AAU7B0U5-F1
#
_cell.length_a   1.000
_cell.length_b   1.000
_cell.length_c   1.000
_cell.angle_alpha   90.00
_cell.angle_beta   90.00
_cell.angle_gamma   90.00
#
_symmetry.space_group_name_H-M   'P 1'
#
loop_
_entity.id
_entity.type
_entity.pdbx_description
1 polymer ?
#
loop_
_entity_poly.entity_id
_entity_poly.type
_entity_poly.pdbx_seq_one_letter_code
_entity_poly.pdbx_strand_id
1 'polypeptide(L)'
;MSTVRPAPGAPTPQRLCPHCASVATTADSHCPWCRRSYRRRVLPAVALLLLVQTVLVLGVLITALAMTGDTVQTQVDDGIADIRKEIDDQVDDIDTQVRRELRRELDRRLPATAP
;
A
#
# COMPACT_ATOMS: atom_id res chain seq x y z
N MET A 1 -6.92 -8.36 39.82
CA MET A 1 -6.05 -7.19 40.02
C MET A 1 -5.27 -7.41 41.30
N SER A 2 -4.03 -7.89 41.20
CA SER A 2 -3.19 -8.21 42.36
C SER A 2 -2.69 -6.93 43.01
N THR A 3 -3.11 -6.65 44.23
CA THR A 3 -2.55 -5.58 45.05
C THR A 3 -1.18 -6.04 45.53
N VAL A 4 -0.12 -5.59 44.85
CA VAL A 4 1.25 -5.75 45.35
C VAL A 4 1.35 -4.95 46.64
N ARG A 5 1.33 -5.65 47.78
CA ARG A 5 1.61 -5.04 49.08
C ARG A 5 3.11 -4.79 49.13
N PRO A 6 3.58 -3.54 49.29
CA PRO A 6 5.00 -3.27 49.38
C PRO A 6 5.59 -3.99 50.59
N ALA A 7 6.79 -4.55 50.41
CA ALA A 7 7.54 -5.19 51.49
C ALA A 7 7.83 -4.16 52.61
N PRO A 8 7.79 -4.57 53.90
CA PRO A 8 8.14 -3.69 55.00
C PRO A 8 9.59 -3.22 54.83
N GLY A 9 9.79 -1.89 54.72
CA GLY A 9 11.10 -1.28 54.45
C GLY A 9 11.37 -0.91 52.98
N ALA A 10 10.46 -1.21 52.05
CA ALA A 10 10.61 -0.75 50.67
C ALA A 10 10.46 0.78 50.56
N PRO A 11 11.33 1.47 49.79
CA PRO A 11 11.18 2.91 49.55
C PRO A 11 9.83 3.19 48.90
N THR A 12 9.09 4.17 49.44
CA THR A 12 7.82 4.58 48.84
C THR A 12 8.10 5.20 47.48
N PRO A 13 7.33 4.84 46.43
CA PRO A 13 7.55 5.40 45.11
C PRO A 13 7.28 6.91 45.14
N GLN A 14 8.20 7.69 44.60
CA GLN A 14 8.01 9.11 44.40
C GLN A 14 7.12 9.33 43.18
N ARG A 15 5.97 10.00 43.37
CA ARG A 15 4.99 10.26 42.31
C ARG A 15 4.78 11.76 42.14
N LEU A 16 4.77 12.22 40.90
CA LEU A 16 4.43 13.60 40.54
C LEU A 16 2.93 13.68 40.18
N CYS A 17 2.20 14.57 40.85
CA CYS A 17 0.79 14.78 40.52
C CYS A 17 0.64 15.61 39.23
N PRO A 18 -0.08 15.14 38.20
CA PRO A 18 -0.26 15.89 36.95
C PRO A 18 -1.18 17.13 37.08
N HIS A 19 -1.85 17.31 38.23
CA HIS A 19 -2.80 18.39 38.44
C HIS A 19 -2.25 19.56 39.27
N CYS A 20 -1.52 19.28 40.35
CA CYS A 20 -0.96 20.30 41.24
C CYS A 20 0.57 20.38 41.18
N ALA A 21 1.22 19.60 40.30
CA ALA A 21 2.67 19.56 40.10
C ALA A 21 3.51 19.32 41.38
N SER A 22 2.89 18.83 42.45
CA SER A 22 3.56 18.50 43.70
C SER A 22 4.04 17.05 43.71
N VAL A 23 5.15 16.82 44.39
CA VAL A 23 5.83 15.52 44.46
C VAL A 23 5.53 14.84 45.79
N ALA A 24 4.80 13.74 45.77
CA ALA A 24 4.43 12.96 46.95
C ALA A 24 5.20 11.63 47.02
N THR A 25 5.67 11.28 48.21
CA THR A 25 6.26 9.98 48.53
C THR A 25 5.18 9.08 49.16
N THR A 26 4.22 8.65 48.35
CA THR A 26 3.08 7.83 48.81
C THR A 26 2.80 6.66 47.85
N ALA A 27 2.33 5.54 48.40
CA ALA A 27 1.86 4.40 47.60
C ALA A 27 0.41 4.59 47.09
N ASP A 28 -0.30 5.60 47.62
CA ASP A 28 -1.71 5.84 47.35
C ASP A 28 -2.01 6.19 45.88
N SER A 29 -3.24 5.86 45.47
CA SER A 29 -3.76 6.16 44.13
C SER A 29 -4.19 7.62 43.94
N HIS A 30 -4.29 8.39 45.04
CA HIS A 30 -4.71 9.78 45.06
C HIS A 30 -3.64 10.69 45.65
N CYS A 31 -3.60 11.93 45.16
CA CYS A 31 -2.70 12.96 45.63
C CYS A 31 -3.13 13.47 47.03
N PRO A 32 -2.22 13.58 48.02
CA PRO A 32 -2.57 14.03 49.37
C PRO A 32 -2.97 15.51 49.45
N TRP A 33 -2.50 16.34 48.50
CA TRP A 33 -2.82 17.78 48.50
C TRP A 33 -4.13 18.10 47.80
N CYS A 34 -4.33 17.60 46.57
CA CYS A 34 -5.48 17.96 45.74
C CYS A 34 -6.56 16.86 45.67
N ARG A 35 -6.33 15.71 46.31
CA ARG A 35 -7.21 14.50 46.30
C ARG A 35 -7.54 13.94 44.92
N ARG A 36 -6.89 14.41 43.85
CA ARG A 36 -7.08 13.92 42.48
C ARG A 36 -6.28 12.65 42.25
N SER A 37 -6.82 11.73 41.45
CA SER A 37 -6.11 10.47 41.14
C SER A 37 -4.86 10.75 40.30
N TYR A 38 -3.82 9.92 40.44
CA TYR A 38 -2.66 9.95 39.55
C TYR A 38 -2.95 9.45 38.12
N ARG A 39 -4.19 9.03 37.82
CA ARG A 39 -4.57 8.47 36.52
C ARG A 39 -4.56 9.57 35.45
N ARG A 40 -3.60 9.50 34.52
CA ARG A 40 -3.57 10.38 33.35
C ARG A 40 -4.65 9.97 32.35
N ARG A 41 -5.57 10.87 32.01
CA ARG A 41 -6.62 10.66 30.99
C ARG A 41 -6.11 10.89 29.55
N VAL A 42 -4.85 10.55 29.25
CA VAL A 42 -4.26 10.75 27.91
C VAL A 42 -4.68 9.68 26.90
N LEU A 43 -5.06 8.50 27.39
CA LEU A 43 -5.40 7.35 26.54
C LEU A 43 -6.49 7.64 25.48
N PRO A 44 -7.64 8.26 25.79
CA PRO A 44 -8.67 8.50 24.77
C PRO A 44 -8.22 9.51 23.70
N ALA A 45 -7.48 10.55 24.08
CA ALA A 45 -6.98 11.54 23.13
C ALA A 45 -5.92 10.93 22.18
N VAL A 46 -5.02 10.11 22.72
CA VAL A 46 -4.02 9.38 21.93
C VAL A 46 -4.70 8.38 20.99
N ALA A 47 -5.72 7.66 21.47
CA ALA A 47 -6.48 6.73 20.63
C ALA A 47 -7.20 7.45 19.48
N LEU A 48 -7.80 8.61 19.73
CA LEU A 48 -8.44 9.41 18.69
C LEU A 48 -7.43 9.91 17.64
N LEU A 49 -6.27 10.41 18.08
CA LEU A 49 -5.21 10.82 17.16
C LEU A 49 -4.71 9.66 16.30
N LEU A 50 -4.54 8.47 16.89
CA LEU A 50 -4.16 7.28 16.14
C LEU A 50 -5.22 6.90 15.10
N LEU A 51 -6.51 6.97 15.44
CA LEU A 51 -7.60 6.71 14.50
C LEU A 51 -7.57 7.70 13.33
N VAL A 52 -7.45 9.00 13.62
CA VAL A 52 -7.36 10.03 12.57
C VAL A 52 -6.16 9.75 11.65
N GLN A 53 -4.99 9.45 12.24
CA GLN A 53 -3.80 9.10 11.48
C GLN A 53 -4.03 7.88 10.57
N THR A 54 -4.66 6.82 11.07
CA THR A 54 -4.93 5.61 10.27
C THR A 54 -5.86 5.89 9.09
N VAL A 55 -6.91 6.69 9.28
CA VAL A 55 -7.82 7.09 8.20
C VAL A 55 -7.09 7.91 7.14
N LEU A 56 -6.22 8.83 7.57
CA LEU A 56 -5.43 9.66 6.67
C LEU A 56 -4.48 8.84 5.80
N VAL A 57 -3.74 7.92 6.40
CA VAL A 57 -2.80 7.04 5.67
C VAL A 57 -3.55 6.13 4.69
N LEU A 58 -4.67 5.53 5.13
CA LEU A 58 -5.50 4.71 4.25
C LEU A 58 -6.07 5.53 3.09
N GLY A 59 -6.56 6.74 3.37
CA GLY A 59 -7.07 7.65 2.33
C GLY A 59 -6.01 7.95 1.28
N VAL A 60 -4.80 8.36 1.70
CA VAL A 60 -3.68 8.64 0.78
C VAL A 60 -3.33 7.41 -0.06
N LEU A 61 -3.24 6.23 0.56
CA LEU A 61 -2.90 5.00 -0.15
C LEU A 61 -3.95 4.65 -1.21
N ILE A 62 -5.24 4.72 -0.85
CA ILE A 62 -6.35 4.46 -1.78
C ILE A 62 -6.32 5.45 -2.95
N THR A 63 -6.12 6.74 -2.68
CA THR A 63 -6.06 7.76 -3.73
C THR A 63 -4.85 7.56 -4.65
N ALA A 64 -3.68 7.24 -4.09
CA ALA A 64 -2.49 6.95 -4.89
C ALA A 64 -2.67 5.72 -5.78
N LEU A 65 -3.29 4.65 -5.25
CA LEU A 65 -3.63 3.45 -6.01
C LEU A 65 -4.63 3.75 -7.13
N ALA A 66 -5.66 4.57 -6.84
CA ALA A 66 -6.67 4.94 -7.84
C ALA A 66 -6.07 5.71 -9.03
N MET A 67 -5.23 6.72 -8.76
CA MET A 67 -4.54 7.47 -9.84
C MET A 67 -3.62 6.58 -10.69
N THR A 68 -3.02 5.55 -10.08
CA THR A 68 -2.17 4.60 -10.79
C THR A 68 -3.00 3.61 -11.61
N GLY A 69 -4.20 3.24 -11.15
CA GLY A 69 -5.11 2.37 -11.89
C GLY A 69 -5.55 2.97 -13.22
N ASP A 70 -5.90 4.27 -13.22
CA ASP A 70 -6.37 4.96 -14.42
C ASP A 70 -5.27 5.03 -15.51
N THR A 71 -4.00 5.21 -15.09
CA THR A 71 -2.85 5.27 -16.02
C THR A 71 -2.39 3.90 -16.51
N VAL A 72 -2.59 2.84 -15.72
CA VAL A 72 -2.33 1.46 -16.15
C VAL A 72 -3.38 1.00 -17.16
N GLN A 73 -4.65 1.41 -16.99
CA GLN A 73 -5.72 1.00 -17.89
C GLN A 73 -5.59 1.64 -19.28
N THR A 74 -5.07 2.88 -19.38
CA THR A 74 -4.82 3.50 -20.70
C THR A 74 -3.66 2.86 -21.46
N GLN A 75 -2.61 2.39 -20.77
CA GLN A 75 -1.46 1.76 -21.44
C GLN A 75 -1.72 0.32 -21.90
N VAL A 76 -2.67 -0.38 -21.27
CA VAL A 76 -3.00 -1.77 -21.65
C VAL A 76 -3.89 -1.82 -22.90
N ASP A 77 -4.78 -0.83 -23.10
CA ASP A 77 -5.63 -0.79 -24.30
C ASP A 77 -4.87 -0.37 -25.56
N ASP A 78 -3.89 0.54 -25.46
CA ASP A 78 -3.03 0.91 -26.59
C ASP A 78 -2.04 -0.21 -26.97
N GLY A 79 -1.51 -0.94 -25.98
CA GLY A 79 -0.57 -2.04 -26.21
C GLY A 79 -1.19 -3.26 -26.92
N ILE A 80 -2.51 -3.47 -26.82
CA ILE A 80 -3.19 -4.59 -27.49
C ILE A 80 -3.59 -4.23 -28.94
N ALA A 81 -3.87 -2.95 -29.21
CA ALA A 81 -4.17 -2.49 -30.57
C ALA A 81 -2.94 -2.58 -31.49
N ASP A 82 -1.76 -2.22 -30.99
CA ASP A 82 -0.52 -2.25 -31.78
C ASP A 82 -0.03 -3.68 -32.07
N ILE A 83 -0.16 -4.61 -31.11
CA ILE A 83 0.24 -6.01 -31.33
C ILE A 83 -0.63 -6.69 -32.39
N ARG A 84 -1.93 -6.42 -32.42
CA ARG A 84 -2.82 -7.03 -33.41
C ARG A 84 -2.54 -6.53 -34.82
N LYS A 85 -2.15 -5.26 -34.95
CA LYS A 85 -1.86 -4.62 -36.23
C LYS A 85 -0.52 -5.06 -36.80
N GLU A 86 0.51 -5.21 -35.95
CA GLU A 86 1.82 -5.73 -36.36
C GLU A 86 1.74 -7.20 -36.83
N ILE A 87 0.88 -8.02 -36.21
CA ILE A 87 0.71 -9.43 -36.61
C ILE A 87 -0.03 -9.55 -37.95
N ASP A 88 -1.10 -8.79 -38.17
CA ASP A 88 -1.80 -8.81 -39.47
C ASP A 88 -0.90 -8.31 -40.61
N ASP A 89 -0.14 -7.24 -40.39
CA ASP A 89 0.79 -6.71 -41.40
C ASP A 89 1.94 -7.71 -41.71
N GLN A 90 2.48 -8.41 -40.69
CA GLN A 90 3.50 -9.45 -40.94
C GLN A 90 2.96 -10.67 -41.68
N VAL A 91 1.72 -11.09 -41.42
CA VAL A 91 1.13 -12.26 -42.09
C VAL A 91 0.85 -11.97 -43.57
N ASP A 92 0.37 -10.77 -43.91
CA ASP A 92 0.13 -10.38 -45.31
C ASP A 92 1.43 -10.25 -46.12
N ASP A 93 2.49 -9.73 -45.52
CA ASP A 93 3.80 -9.66 -46.17
C ASP A 93 4.40 -11.06 -46.41
N ILE A 94 4.23 -11.98 -45.46
CA ILE A 94 4.68 -13.37 -45.60
C ILE A 94 3.89 -14.10 -46.70
N ASP A 95 2.56 -14.01 -46.76
CA ASP A 95 1.77 -14.66 -47.83
C ASP A 95 2.19 -14.15 -49.21
N THR A 96 2.39 -12.83 -49.30
CA THR A 96 2.82 -12.19 -50.54
C THR A 96 4.22 -12.64 -50.96
N GLN A 97 5.15 -12.75 -50.02
CA GLN A 97 6.51 -13.22 -50.29
C GLN A 97 6.53 -14.70 -50.70
N VAL A 98 5.82 -15.55 -49.95
CA VAL A 98 5.70 -16.99 -50.23
C VAL A 98 5.08 -17.22 -51.60
N ARG A 99 4.00 -16.51 -51.96
CA ARG A 99 3.40 -16.61 -53.31
C ARG A 99 4.39 -16.25 -54.42
N ARG A 100 5.17 -15.18 -54.25
CA ARG A 100 6.17 -14.77 -55.25
C ARG A 100 7.27 -15.82 -55.38
N GLU A 101 7.74 -16.35 -54.27
CA GLU A 101 8.78 -17.40 -54.23
C GLU A 101 8.28 -18.67 -54.92
N LEU A 102 7.08 -19.14 -54.56
CA LEU A 102 6.44 -20.31 -55.19
C LEU A 102 6.22 -20.10 -56.68
N ARG A 103 5.79 -18.91 -57.11
CA ARG A 103 5.58 -18.63 -58.54
C ARG A 103 6.89 -18.66 -59.32
N ARG A 104 7.98 -18.12 -58.77
CA ARG A 104 9.31 -18.19 -59.36
C ARG A 104 9.83 -19.63 -59.44
N GLU A 105 9.60 -20.42 -58.40
CA GLU A 105 10.03 -21.82 -58.36
C GLU A 105 9.17 -22.70 -59.28
N LEU A 106 7.87 -22.39 -59.43
CA LEU A 106 7.00 -23.00 -60.44
C LEU A 106 7.44 -22.63 -61.86
N ASP A 107 7.70 -21.35 -62.15
CA ASP A 107 8.15 -20.90 -63.48
C ASP A 107 9.53 -21.47 -63.83
N ARG A 108 10.40 -21.66 -62.83
CA ARG A 108 11.71 -22.31 -63.00
C ARG A 108 11.57 -23.82 -63.26
N ARG A 109 10.56 -24.48 -62.70
CA ARG A 109 10.30 -25.92 -62.88
C ARG A 109 9.40 -26.25 -64.06
N LEU A 110 8.62 -25.28 -64.55
CA LEU A 110 7.78 -25.37 -65.73
C LEU A 110 8.27 -24.38 -66.80
N PRO A 111 9.55 -24.41 -67.25
CA PRO A 111 9.94 -23.63 -68.40
C PRO A 111 9.14 -24.13 -69.59
N ALA A 112 8.18 -23.31 -70.02
CA ALA A 112 7.33 -23.45 -71.20
C ALA A 112 7.47 -24.80 -71.95
N THR A 113 6.79 -25.84 -71.48
CA THR A 113 6.19 -26.79 -72.42
C THR A 113 5.05 -26.05 -73.12
N ALA A 114 5.44 -25.18 -74.05
CA ALA A 114 4.59 -24.64 -75.09
C ALA A 114 4.63 -25.63 -76.26
N PRO A 115 3.54 -26.38 -76.51
CA PRO A 115 3.01 -26.57 -77.85
C PRO A 115 2.10 -25.40 -78.24
#